data_AF-A0A2V4VCW0-F1
#
_entry.id   AF-A0A2V4VCW0-F1
#
_cell.length_a   1.000
_cell.length_b   1.000
_cell.length_c   1.000
_cell.angle_alpha   90.00
_cell.angle_beta   90.00
_cell.angle_gamma   90.00
#
_symmetry.space_group_name_H-M   'P 1'
#
loop_
_entity.id
_entity.type
_entity.pdbx_description
1 polymer ?
#
loop_
_entity_poly.entity_id
_entity_poly.type
_entity_poly.pdbx_seq_one_letter_code
_entity_poly.pdbx_strand_id
1 'polypeptide(L)'
;MQVTRIIPDVPSFLTGSLSFDAWSILFLVGQSLVIFLVVVLVAAMMIIYERRMLALWQDRYGPNRVGPFGSLQLVADMLKIFFKEDWTPKFTDKFMFTLAPAVAMFTALASFAIIPISPTLGVVDWDIGILFFFAMAGIAVYAVMFGGWASANKFSLLGGLRSAAQTISYEVFLGLSLMGVVALTGSFNLRAIVEAQADGWYIIPQFFGFLTFVVAGVAVTHRHPFDQPEAEQELAEGYHVEYSGMKFGMFFIGEYVNVVLISALMTCLFFGGWLAPFNLDIPFIPPAFWFMIKTLFFMTMFVLARGSLMRPRYDQVMNFGWKVCLPVTLINLLVTAAVILIFSPTL
;
A
#
# COMPACT_ATOMS: atom_id res chain seq x y z
N MET A 1 -24.40 -4.63 11.14
CA MET A 1 -23.99 -4.46 12.55
C MET A 1 -22.91 -3.40 12.58
N GLN A 2 -23.01 -2.37 13.44
CA GLN A 2 -21.91 -1.44 13.62
C GLN A 2 -20.79 -2.18 14.34
N VAL A 3 -19.74 -2.53 13.60
CA VAL A 3 -18.53 -3.10 14.17
C VAL A 3 -17.76 -1.95 14.81
N THR A 4 -18.03 -1.69 16.08
CA THR A 4 -17.33 -0.65 16.84
C THR A 4 -15.99 -1.20 17.33
N ARG A 5 -14.94 -0.39 17.17
CA ARG A 5 -13.63 -0.70 17.71
C ARG A 5 -13.68 -0.77 19.22
N ILE A 6 -12.98 -1.76 19.78
CA ILE A 6 -12.84 -1.95 21.22
C ILE A 6 -11.76 -0.97 21.71
N ILE A 7 -12.16 0.06 22.45
CA ILE A 7 -11.24 0.97 23.14
C ILE A 7 -10.90 0.37 24.51
N PRO A 8 -9.61 0.25 24.87
CA PRO A 8 -9.23 -0.27 26.18
C PRO A 8 -9.64 0.68 27.31
N ASP A 9 -10.05 0.12 28.44
CA ASP A 9 -10.41 0.86 29.65
C ASP A 9 -9.25 1.72 30.17
N VAL A 10 -9.60 2.77 30.92
CA VAL A 10 -8.62 3.66 31.54
C VAL A 10 -7.70 2.84 32.46
N PRO A 11 -6.37 2.88 32.28
CA PRO A 11 -5.45 2.18 33.15
C PRO A 11 -5.64 2.61 34.61
N SER A 12 -5.53 1.68 35.55
CA SER A 12 -5.77 1.89 36.98
C SER A 12 -4.93 3.01 37.62
N PHE A 13 -3.84 3.44 36.97
CA PHE A 13 -3.00 4.56 37.40
C PHE A 13 -3.46 5.94 36.88
N LEU A 14 -4.41 6.00 35.95
CA LEU A 14 -4.97 7.24 35.35
C LEU A 14 -6.45 7.48 35.70
N THR A 15 -7.10 6.52 36.35
CA THR A 15 -8.53 6.58 36.71
C THR A 15 -8.89 7.76 37.62
N GLY A 16 -7.93 8.32 38.35
CA GLY A 16 -8.14 9.49 39.22
C GLY A 16 -7.88 10.85 38.55
N SER A 17 -7.22 10.90 37.39
CA SER A 17 -6.78 12.15 36.75
C SER A 17 -7.38 12.42 35.37
N LEU A 18 -7.89 11.40 34.68
CA LEU A 18 -8.45 11.54 33.33
C LEU A 18 -9.87 10.96 33.26
N SER A 19 -10.78 11.71 32.61
CA SER A 19 -12.08 11.18 32.21
C SER A 19 -11.92 10.15 31.08
N PHE A 20 -12.89 9.26 30.93
CA PHE A 20 -12.91 8.26 29.85
C PHE A 20 -12.81 8.92 28.47
N ASP A 21 -13.49 10.06 28.26
CA ASP A 21 -13.44 10.79 27.00
C ASP A 21 -12.04 11.33 26.70
N ALA A 22 -11.38 11.93 27.69
CA ALA A 22 -10.01 12.45 27.54
C ALA A 22 -9.00 11.32 27.28
N TRP A 23 -9.16 10.18 27.97
CA TRP A 23 -8.37 8.99 27.72
C TRP A 23 -8.57 8.46 26.29
N SER A 24 -9.82 8.37 25.83
CA SER A 24 -10.14 7.86 24.50
C SER A 24 -9.46 8.70 23.41
N ILE A 25 -9.50 10.03 23.51
CA ILE A 25 -8.85 10.93 22.55
C ILE A 25 -7.33 10.77 22.60
N LEU A 26 -6.73 10.77 23.80
CA LEU A 26 -5.28 10.60 23.95
C LEU A 26 -4.80 9.25 23.43
N PHE A 27 -5.56 8.18 23.68
CA PHE A 27 -5.26 6.85 23.17
C PHE A 27 -5.34 6.81 21.64
N LEU A 28 -6.38 7.39 21.04
CA LEU A 28 -6.53 7.46 19.58
C LEU A 28 -5.41 8.24 18.91
N VAL A 29 -5.10 9.44 19.42
CA VAL A 29 -4.01 10.29 18.91
C VAL A 29 -2.66 9.60 19.11
N GLY A 30 -2.38 9.08 20.31
CA GLY A 30 -1.13 8.38 20.61
C GLY A 30 -0.93 7.16 19.72
N GLN A 31 -1.96 6.33 19.56
CA GLN A 31 -1.87 5.16 18.72
C GLN A 31 -1.72 5.52 17.23
N SER A 32 -2.40 6.56 16.74
CA SER A 32 -2.25 7.00 15.33
C SER A 32 -0.81 7.44 15.03
N LEU A 33 -0.18 8.21 15.93
CA LEU A 33 1.22 8.63 15.79
C LEU A 33 2.18 7.43 15.80
N VAL A 34 1.95 6.47 16.69
CA VAL A 34 2.76 5.23 16.73
C VAL A 34 2.59 4.43 15.44
N ILE A 35 1.36 4.26 14.94
CA ILE A 35 1.11 3.53 13.69
C ILE A 35 1.81 4.22 12.52
N PHE A 36 1.66 5.53 12.35
CA PHE A 36 2.33 6.26 11.27
C PHE A 36 3.85 6.16 11.36
N LEU A 37 4.42 6.30 12.56
CA LEU A 37 5.86 6.14 12.76
C LEU A 37 6.33 4.73 12.39
N VAL A 38 5.60 3.69 12.84
CA VAL A 38 5.90 2.30 12.53
C VAL A 38 5.81 2.04 11.03
N VAL A 39 4.81 2.57 10.34
CA VAL A 39 4.65 2.40 8.88
C VAL A 39 5.83 3.00 8.13
N VAL A 40 6.25 4.22 8.47
CA VAL A 40 7.42 4.86 7.85
C VAL A 40 8.68 4.04 8.12
N LEU A 41 8.86 3.55 9.36
CA LEU A 41 10.01 2.71 9.72
C LEU A 41 9.99 1.36 8.98
N VAL A 42 8.83 0.72 8.85
CA VAL A 42 8.68 -0.54 8.10
C VAL A 42 8.98 -0.32 6.62
N ALA A 43 8.43 0.74 6.02
CA ALA A 43 8.72 1.14 4.63
C ALA A 43 10.22 1.40 4.42
N ALA A 44 10.88 2.06 5.38
CA ALA A 44 12.30 2.32 5.31
C ALA A 44 13.14 1.03 5.50
N MET A 45 12.76 0.15 6.44
CA MET A 45 13.39 -1.16 6.65
C MET A 45 13.22 -2.08 5.43
N MET A 46 12.13 -1.91 4.67
CA MET A 46 11.87 -2.65 3.43
C MET A 46 13.00 -2.48 2.42
N ILE A 47 13.70 -1.32 2.42
CA ILE A 47 14.85 -1.06 1.54
C ILE A 47 16.00 -2.05 1.82
N ILE A 48 16.36 -2.24 3.10
CA ILE A 48 17.39 -3.23 3.47
C ILE A 48 16.89 -4.64 3.20
N TYR A 49 15.63 -4.91 3.58
CA TYR A 49 15.03 -6.23 3.43
C TYR A 49 15.05 -6.69 1.98
N GLU A 50 14.60 -5.82 1.06
CA GLU A 50 14.60 -6.06 -0.37
C GLU A 50 16.01 -6.34 -0.90
N ARG A 51 16.99 -5.49 -0.54
CA ARG A 51 18.39 -5.68 -0.95
C ARG A 51 18.96 -7.02 -0.47
N ARG A 52 18.58 -7.48 0.73
CA ARG A 52 19.04 -8.76 1.27
C ARG A 52 18.36 -9.96 0.63
N MET A 53 17.05 -9.92 0.42
CA MET A 53 16.30 -11.01 -0.21
C MET A 53 16.71 -11.19 -1.68
N LEU A 54 16.85 -10.11 -2.44
CA LEU A 54 17.35 -10.18 -3.81
C LEU A 54 18.78 -10.74 -3.86
N ALA A 55 19.64 -10.32 -2.94
CA ALA A 55 21.01 -10.83 -2.87
C ALA A 55 21.04 -12.33 -2.57
N LEU A 56 20.20 -12.80 -1.64
CA LEU A 56 20.05 -14.22 -1.31
C LEU A 56 19.64 -15.05 -2.54
N TRP A 57 18.64 -14.61 -3.31
CA TRP A 57 18.19 -15.35 -4.50
C TRP A 57 19.15 -15.24 -5.68
N GLN A 58 19.94 -14.17 -5.76
CA GLN A 58 20.95 -13.94 -6.79
C GLN A 58 22.32 -14.53 -6.44
N ASP A 59 22.42 -15.31 -5.37
CA ASP A 59 23.67 -15.90 -4.86
C ASP A 59 24.80 -14.86 -4.69
N ARG A 60 24.47 -13.71 -4.09
CA ARG A 60 25.44 -12.67 -3.73
C ARG A 60 25.19 -12.15 -2.32
N TYR A 61 26.18 -11.48 -1.75
CA TYR A 61 26.00 -10.85 -0.44
C TYR A 61 25.22 -9.55 -0.56
N GLY A 62 24.21 -9.40 0.31
CA GLY A 62 23.51 -8.13 0.52
C GLY A 62 24.38 -7.11 1.29
N PRO A 63 23.81 -5.98 1.72
CA PRO A 63 24.53 -5.00 2.53
C PRO A 63 25.13 -5.65 3.78
N ASN A 64 26.48 -5.68 3.88
CA ASN A 64 27.21 -6.38 4.93
C ASN A 64 28.29 -5.54 5.65
N ARG A 65 28.56 -4.30 5.19
CA ARG A 65 29.65 -3.44 5.73
C ARG A 65 29.21 -2.40 6.75
N VAL A 66 28.01 -1.82 6.59
CA VAL A 66 27.55 -0.68 7.41
C VAL A 66 26.90 -1.19 8.70
N GLY A 67 27.70 -1.31 9.76
CA GLY A 67 27.29 -1.88 11.06
C GLY A 67 27.28 -3.42 11.07
N PRO A 68 26.96 -4.04 12.23
CA PRO A 68 26.88 -5.49 12.34
C PRO A 68 25.89 -6.09 11.33
N PHE A 69 26.38 -6.97 10.46
CA PHE A 69 25.62 -7.55 9.35
C PHE A 69 25.03 -6.53 8.35
N GLY A 70 25.39 -5.25 8.38
CA GLY A 70 24.76 -4.22 7.53
C GLY A 70 23.46 -3.62 8.10
N SER A 71 23.18 -3.79 9.39
CA SER A 71 21.95 -3.26 10.03
C SER A 71 21.85 -1.73 10.00
N LEU A 72 22.97 -1.01 9.98
CA LEU A 72 23.02 0.45 9.98
C LEU A 72 22.90 1.06 8.57
N GLN A 73 22.70 0.23 7.53
CA GLN A 73 22.56 0.71 6.16
C GLN A 73 21.40 1.70 5.99
N LEU A 74 20.27 1.47 6.67
CA LEU A 74 19.11 2.35 6.60
C LEU A 74 19.46 3.74 7.14
N VAL A 75 20.14 3.78 8.29
CA VAL A 75 20.56 5.04 8.91
C VAL A 75 21.54 5.78 7.99
N ALA A 76 22.48 5.08 7.36
CA ALA A 76 23.40 5.69 6.40
C ALA A 76 22.68 6.25 5.16
N ASP A 77 21.71 5.52 4.60
CA ASP A 77 20.93 5.96 3.44
C ASP A 77 20.06 7.19 3.81
N MET A 78 19.46 7.21 5.01
CA MET A 78 18.72 8.37 5.52
C MET A 78 19.62 9.58 5.70
N LEU A 79 20.73 9.45 6.43
CA LEU A 79 21.69 10.54 6.65
C LEU A 79 22.20 11.09 5.31
N LYS A 80 22.53 10.21 4.36
CA LYS A 80 22.94 10.61 3.02
C LYS A 80 21.89 11.51 2.35
N ILE A 81 20.61 11.13 2.39
CA ILE A 81 19.53 11.91 1.76
C ILE A 81 19.34 13.26 2.48
N PHE A 82 19.43 13.29 3.81
CA PHE A 82 19.29 14.52 4.61
C PHE A 82 20.43 15.53 4.39
N PHE A 83 21.67 15.05 4.26
CA PHE A 83 22.83 15.91 4.04
C PHE A 83 23.12 16.20 2.56
N LYS A 84 22.38 15.57 1.64
CA LYS A 84 22.54 15.82 0.21
C LYS A 84 21.96 17.18 -0.15
N GLU A 85 22.67 17.91 -1.00
CA GLU A 85 22.24 19.23 -1.49
C GLU A 85 20.87 19.13 -2.20
N ASP A 86 19.91 19.92 -1.71
CA ASP A 86 18.60 20.09 -2.35
C ASP A 86 18.70 21.11 -3.47
N TRP A 87 19.05 20.62 -4.67
CA TRP A 87 19.12 21.43 -5.88
C TRP A 87 17.73 21.54 -6.52
N THR A 88 17.27 22.78 -6.75
CA THR A 88 16.05 23.07 -7.52
C THR A 88 16.43 23.81 -8.80
N PRO A 89 16.19 23.22 -9.99
CA PRO A 89 16.56 23.90 -11.23
C PRO A 89 15.79 25.20 -11.43
N LYS A 90 16.39 26.17 -12.12
CA LYS A 90 15.76 27.49 -12.33
C LYS A 90 14.60 27.46 -13.33
N PHE A 91 14.56 26.46 -14.20
CA PHE A 91 13.56 26.30 -15.25
C PHE A 91 12.31 25.54 -14.80
N THR A 92 12.31 24.97 -13.58
CA THR A 92 11.17 24.22 -13.03
C THR A 92 10.13 25.12 -12.39
N ASP A 93 8.87 24.70 -12.41
CA ASP A 93 7.83 25.31 -11.57
C ASP A 93 8.06 24.91 -10.10
N LYS A 94 8.63 25.84 -9.32
CA LYS A 94 9.01 25.59 -7.92
C LYS A 94 7.85 25.15 -7.04
N PHE A 95 6.65 25.68 -7.27
CA PHE A 95 5.50 25.34 -6.43
C PHE A 95 5.12 23.88 -6.63
N MET A 96 4.87 23.47 -7.88
CA MET A 96 4.53 22.09 -8.21
C MET A 96 5.68 21.12 -7.89
N PHE A 97 6.93 21.54 -8.10
CA PHE A 97 8.12 20.74 -7.80
C PHE A 97 8.25 20.42 -6.30
N THR A 98 7.88 21.36 -5.42
CA THR A 98 7.89 21.10 -3.97
C THR A 98 6.65 20.34 -3.50
N LEU A 99 5.50 20.61 -4.12
CA LEU A 99 4.21 20.03 -3.74
C LEU A 99 4.09 18.56 -4.13
N ALA A 100 4.61 18.16 -5.30
CA ALA A 100 4.44 16.81 -5.83
C ALA A 100 4.92 15.70 -4.88
N PRO A 101 6.16 15.69 -4.36
CA PRO A 101 6.58 14.66 -3.41
C PRO A 101 5.82 14.71 -2.08
N ALA A 102 5.42 15.91 -1.63
CA ALA A 102 4.64 16.06 -0.40
C ALA A 102 3.24 15.43 -0.54
N VAL A 103 2.58 15.63 -1.69
CA VAL A 103 1.29 15.01 -1.99
C VAL A 103 1.43 13.49 -2.10
N ALA A 104 2.46 12.98 -2.79
CA ALA A 104 2.70 11.54 -2.92
C ALA A 104 2.89 10.85 -1.56
N MET A 105 3.70 11.44 -0.68
CA MET A 105 3.93 10.91 0.66
C MET A 105 2.67 11.04 1.54
N PHE A 106 1.98 12.17 1.46
CA PHE A 106 0.76 12.42 2.23
C PHE A 106 -0.35 11.43 1.88
N THR A 107 -0.64 11.21 0.59
CA THR A 107 -1.71 10.29 0.16
C THR A 107 -1.40 8.85 0.56
N ALA A 108 -0.14 8.42 0.45
CA ALA A 108 0.30 7.09 0.87
C ALA A 108 0.08 6.87 2.38
N LEU A 109 0.49 7.85 3.21
CA LEU A 109 0.32 7.77 4.66
C LEU A 109 -1.15 7.90 5.09
N ALA A 110 -1.88 8.84 4.50
CA ALA A 110 -3.30 9.05 4.78
C ALA A 110 -4.11 7.79 4.46
N SER A 111 -3.83 7.13 3.34
CA SER A 111 -4.46 5.86 2.95
C SER A 111 -4.24 4.74 3.97
N PHE A 112 -3.16 4.78 4.76
CA PHE A 112 -2.93 3.77 5.80
C PHE A 112 -3.89 3.91 6.99
N ALA A 113 -4.55 5.06 7.16
CA ALA A 113 -5.41 5.32 8.31
C ALA A 113 -6.60 4.35 8.42
N ILE A 114 -7.06 3.78 7.31
CA ILE A 114 -8.20 2.85 7.29
C ILE A 114 -7.81 1.41 7.63
N ILE A 115 -6.51 1.09 7.68
CA ILE A 115 -6.04 -0.28 7.87
C ILE A 115 -6.24 -0.67 9.35
N PRO A 116 -7.03 -1.72 9.63
CA PRO A 116 -7.15 -2.23 10.98
C PRO A 116 -6.10 -3.35 11.21
N ILE A 117 -5.26 -3.17 12.22
CA ILE A 117 -4.14 -4.08 12.56
C ILE A 117 -4.61 -5.15 13.55
N SER A 118 -5.54 -4.81 14.45
CA SER A 118 -6.15 -5.74 15.39
C SER A 118 -7.56 -5.25 15.80
N PRO A 119 -8.33 -6.02 16.59
CA PRO A 119 -9.64 -5.58 17.09
C PRO A 119 -9.59 -4.24 17.85
N THR A 120 -8.47 -3.93 18.50
CA THR A 120 -8.27 -2.68 19.26
C THR A 120 -7.39 -1.67 18.52
N LEU A 121 -6.50 -2.13 17.63
CA LEU A 121 -5.54 -1.29 16.91
C LEU A 121 -6.03 -0.97 15.48
N GLY A 122 -6.32 0.31 15.24
CA GLY A 122 -6.57 0.94 13.95
C GLY A 122 -6.52 2.46 14.11
N VAL A 123 -6.37 3.23 13.03
CA VAL A 123 -6.37 4.71 13.15
C VAL A 123 -7.81 5.21 13.10
N VAL A 124 -8.55 4.88 12.05
CA VAL A 124 -9.95 5.28 11.88
C VAL A 124 -10.81 4.14 11.31
N ASP A 125 -12.01 3.97 11.87
CA ASP A 125 -12.99 2.98 11.42
C ASP A 125 -14.14 3.68 10.68
N TRP A 126 -13.93 4.01 9.41
CA TRP A 126 -14.96 4.64 8.57
C TRP A 126 -15.81 3.62 7.83
N ASP A 127 -17.12 3.88 7.76
CA ASP A 127 -18.06 3.11 6.93
C ASP A 127 -17.70 3.19 5.44
N ILE A 128 -17.06 4.28 5.02
CA ILE A 128 -16.58 4.53 3.66
C ILE A 128 -15.07 4.24 3.49
N GLY A 129 -14.49 3.35 4.31
CA GLY A 129 -13.04 3.12 4.36
C GLY A 129 -12.40 2.83 2.98
N ILE A 130 -12.95 1.89 2.22
CA ILE A 130 -12.45 1.57 0.86
C ILE A 130 -12.56 2.77 -0.09
N LEU A 131 -13.65 3.52 -0.03
CA LEU A 131 -13.86 4.69 -0.90
C LEU A 131 -12.83 5.79 -0.60
N PHE A 132 -12.48 5.97 0.68
CA PHE A 132 -11.42 6.88 1.07
C PHE A 132 -10.06 6.48 0.48
N PHE A 133 -9.74 5.19 0.48
CA PHE A 133 -8.52 4.70 -0.18
C PHE A 133 -8.49 5.05 -1.67
N PHE A 134 -9.59 4.86 -2.41
CA PHE A 134 -9.64 5.28 -3.82
C PHE A 134 -9.54 6.79 -4.02
N ALA A 135 -10.13 7.58 -3.12
CA ALA A 135 -9.99 9.03 -3.16
C ALA A 135 -8.52 9.44 -3.00
N MET A 136 -7.78 8.81 -2.08
CA MET A 136 -6.36 9.09 -1.88
C MET A 136 -5.49 8.56 -3.03
N ALA A 137 -5.79 7.38 -3.58
CA ALA A 137 -5.10 6.84 -4.76
C ALA A 137 -5.25 7.78 -5.97
N GLY A 138 -6.47 8.26 -6.24
CA GLY A 138 -6.72 9.24 -7.29
C GLY A 138 -5.96 10.55 -7.11
N ILE A 139 -5.80 11.03 -5.86
CA ILE A 139 -4.94 12.20 -5.57
C ILE A 139 -3.45 11.87 -5.78
N ALA A 140 -3.01 10.64 -5.49
CA ALA A 140 -1.62 10.22 -5.71
C ALA A 140 -1.22 10.26 -7.19
N VAL A 141 -2.14 9.98 -8.13
CA VAL A 141 -1.91 10.15 -9.57
C VAL A 141 -1.52 11.59 -9.93
N TYR A 142 -2.14 12.58 -9.29
CA TYR A 142 -1.79 13.99 -9.51
C TYR A 142 -0.37 14.31 -9.05
N ALA A 143 0.13 13.67 -7.99
CA ALA A 143 1.50 13.87 -7.53
C ALA A 143 2.52 13.48 -8.61
N VAL A 144 2.31 12.36 -9.28
CA VAL A 144 3.15 11.88 -10.39
C VAL A 144 3.07 12.82 -11.59
N MET A 145 1.86 13.28 -11.92
CA MET A 145 1.65 14.21 -13.03
C MET A 145 2.31 15.59 -12.77
N PHE A 146 2.17 16.12 -11.55
CA PHE A 146 2.84 17.34 -11.12
C PHE A 146 4.36 17.17 -11.11
N GLY A 147 4.87 16.01 -10.69
CA GLY A 147 6.29 15.70 -10.75
C GLY A 147 6.85 15.74 -12.17
N GLY A 148 6.12 15.14 -13.11
CA GLY A 148 6.45 15.14 -14.53
C GLY A 148 6.42 16.53 -15.16
N TRP A 149 5.37 17.31 -14.87
CA TRP A 149 5.15 18.66 -15.40
C TRP A 149 6.13 19.69 -14.83
N ALA A 150 6.35 19.67 -13.51
CA ALA A 150 7.18 20.65 -12.83
C ALA A 150 8.64 20.64 -13.29
N SER A 151 9.14 19.47 -13.72
CA SER A 151 10.51 19.28 -14.17
C SER A 151 10.84 19.97 -15.50
N ALA A 152 9.84 20.49 -16.25
CA ALA A 152 10.01 21.22 -17.50
C ALA A 152 10.96 20.56 -18.53
N ASN A 153 11.03 19.23 -18.50
CA ASN A 153 11.79 18.38 -19.41
C ASN A 153 10.81 17.48 -20.18
N LYS A 154 10.98 17.40 -21.50
CA LYS A 154 10.11 16.62 -22.39
C LYS A 154 10.07 15.12 -22.03
N PHE A 155 11.19 14.55 -21.60
CA PHE A 155 11.25 13.14 -21.20
C PHE A 155 10.52 12.88 -19.88
N SER A 156 10.74 13.76 -18.90
CA SER A 156 10.02 13.72 -17.61
C SER A 156 8.51 13.88 -17.79
N LEU A 157 8.08 14.79 -18.67
CA LEU A 157 6.65 14.99 -18.97
C LEU A 157 6.03 13.73 -19.61
N LEU A 158 6.69 13.14 -20.61
CA LEU A 158 6.22 11.90 -21.23
C LEU A 158 6.21 10.73 -20.23
N GLY A 159 7.19 10.67 -19.33
CA GLY A 159 7.25 9.68 -18.24
C GLY A 159 6.11 9.83 -17.25
N GLY A 160 5.88 11.04 -16.75
CA GLY A 160 4.78 11.35 -15.85
C GLY A 160 3.40 11.05 -16.47
N LEU A 161 3.19 11.40 -17.74
CA LEU A 161 1.92 11.12 -18.45
C LEU A 161 1.68 9.62 -18.64
N ARG A 162 2.70 8.85 -19.01
CA ARG A 162 2.60 7.39 -19.14
C ARG A 162 2.37 6.73 -17.79
N SER A 163 3.06 7.19 -16.75
CA SER A 163 2.85 6.73 -15.37
C SER A 163 1.41 6.96 -14.92
N ALA A 164 0.91 8.19 -15.08
CA ALA A 164 -0.45 8.53 -14.70
C ALA A 164 -1.49 7.70 -15.47
N ALA A 165 -1.31 7.51 -16.79
CA ALA A 165 -2.21 6.69 -17.60
C ALA A 165 -2.22 5.22 -17.16
N GLN A 166 -1.06 4.66 -16.78
CA GLN A 166 -0.96 3.32 -16.22
C GLN A 166 -1.68 3.25 -14.87
N THR A 167 -1.38 4.14 -13.93
CA THR A 167 -1.98 4.11 -12.57
C THR A 167 -3.49 4.25 -12.64
N ILE A 168 -4.03 5.21 -13.40
CA ILE A 168 -5.47 5.38 -13.57
C ILE A 168 -6.12 4.12 -14.14
N SER A 169 -5.51 3.50 -15.15
CA SER A 169 -6.07 2.29 -15.75
C SER A 169 -6.14 1.14 -14.75
N TYR A 170 -5.08 0.94 -13.97
CA TYR A 170 -5.03 -0.13 -12.97
C TYR A 170 -5.80 0.17 -11.69
N GLU A 171 -6.04 1.43 -11.34
CA GLU A 171 -6.95 1.81 -10.26
C GLU A 171 -8.38 1.35 -10.53
N VAL A 172 -8.84 1.46 -11.78
CA VAL A 172 -10.16 0.95 -12.18
C VAL A 172 -10.24 -0.57 -11.95
N PHE A 173 -9.19 -1.31 -12.33
CA PHE A 173 -9.18 -2.77 -12.15
C PHE A 173 -9.05 -3.16 -10.67
N LEU A 174 -8.27 -2.41 -9.90
CA LEU A 174 -8.19 -2.55 -8.45
C LEU A 174 -9.58 -2.32 -7.82
N GLY A 175 -10.28 -1.26 -8.25
CA GLY A 175 -11.66 -0.93 -7.91
C GLY A 175 -12.67 -2.03 -8.23
N LEU A 176 -12.61 -2.62 -9.42
CA LEU A 176 -13.53 -3.69 -9.81
C LEU A 176 -13.24 -5.01 -9.08
N SER A 177 -11.97 -5.29 -8.80
CA SER A 177 -11.54 -6.56 -8.19
C SER A 177 -12.04 -6.77 -6.75
N LEU A 178 -12.24 -5.68 -5.99
CA LEU A 178 -12.78 -5.73 -4.63
C LEU A 178 -14.31 -5.67 -4.55
N MET A 179 -15.01 -5.37 -5.65
CA MET A 179 -16.48 -5.28 -5.62
C MET A 179 -17.11 -6.61 -5.21
N GLY A 180 -16.52 -7.74 -5.60
CA GLY A 180 -16.96 -9.06 -5.16
C GLY A 180 -16.79 -9.27 -3.65
N VAL A 181 -15.71 -8.76 -3.06
CA VAL A 181 -15.48 -8.80 -1.60
C VAL A 181 -16.50 -7.94 -0.88
N VAL A 182 -16.72 -6.71 -1.34
CA VAL A 182 -17.71 -5.79 -0.75
C VAL A 182 -19.13 -6.34 -0.87
N ALA A 183 -19.48 -6.99 -1.98
CA ALA A 183 -20.79 -7.60 -2.17
C ALA A 183 -21.03 -8.75 -1.18
N LEU A 184 -20.01 -9.56 -0.88
CA LEU A 184 -20.11 -10.65 0.09
C LEU A 184 -20.22 -10.15 1.54
N THR A 185 -19.57 -9.02 1.86
CA THR A 185 -19.55 -8.47 3.22
C THR A 185 -20.74 -7.55 3.52
N GLY A 186 -21.28 -6.89 2.49
CA GLY A 186 -22.32 -5.87 2.63
C GLY A 186 -21.84 -4.55 3.26
N SER A 187 -20.53 -4.30 3.31
CA SER A 187 -19.96 -3.09 3.90
C SER A 187 -18.64 -2.68 3.26
N PHE A 188 -18.39 -1.36 3.20
CA PHE A 188 -17.11 -0.76 2.77
C PHE A 188 -16.15 -0.51 3.94
N ASN A 189 -16.54 -0.86 5.17
CA ASN A 189 -15.68 -0.76 6.36
C ASN A 189 -14.68 -1.93 6.39
N LEU A 190 -13.38 -1.65 6.39
CA LEU A 190 -12.33 -2.69 6.37
C LEU A 190 -12.40 -3.62 7.57
N ARG A 191 -12.82 -3.12 8.74
CA ARG A 191 -12.93 -3.95 9.94
C ARG A 191 -14.05 -4.97 9.81
N ALA A 192 -15.21 -4.54 9.32
CA ALA A 192 -16.32 -5.44 9.03
C ALA A 192 -15.96 -6.48 7.96
N ILE A 193 -15.16 -6.09 6.95
CA ILE A 193 -14.66 -7.01 5.92
C ILE A 193 -13.74 -8.08 6.51
N VAL A 194 -12.86 -7.72 7.46
CA VAL A 194 -11.98 -8.69 8.12
C VAL A 194 -12.78 -9.65 9.00
N GLU A 195 -13.74 -9.14 9.78
CA GLU A 195 -14.56 -9.97 10.68
C GLU A 195 -15.49 -10.91 9.92
N ALA A 196 -16.01 -10.50 8.76
CA ALA A 196 -16.81 -11.35 7.88
C ALA A 196 -16.02 -12.52 7.27
N GLN A 197 -14.69 -12.55 7.41
CA GLN A 197 -13.82 -13.64 6.97
C GLN A 197 -13.53 -14.68 8.06
N ALA A 198 -14.24 -14.63 9.20
CA ALA A 198 -14.08 -15.60 10.30
C ALA A 198 -14.39 -17.05 9.87
N ASP A 199 -15.44 -17.25 9.07
CA ASP A 199 -15.87 -18.58 8.61
C ASP A 199 -15.14 -19.06 7.34
N GLY A 200 -14.32 -18.19 6.72
CA GLY A 200 -13.58 -18.50 5.51
C GLY A 200 -12.97 -17.27 4.85
N TRP A 201 -11.76 -17.42 4.32
CA TRP A 201 -11.04 -16.35 3.64
C TRP A 201 -11.56 -16.09 2.24
N TYR A 202 -11.62 -14.82 1.83
CA TYR A 202 -12.16 -14.45 0.52
C TYR A 202 -11.28 -14.84 -0.67
N ILE A 203 -10.06 -15.31 -0.47
CA ILE A 203 -9.26 -15.88 -1.56
C ILE A 203 -9.98 -17.04 -2.28
N ILE A 204 -10.79 -17.83 -1.58
CA ILE A 204 -11.49 -18.98 -2.17
C ILE A 204 -12.64 -18.53 -3.08
N PRO A 205 -13.64 -17.76 -2.60
CA PRO A 205 -14.73 -17.30 -3.45
C PRO A 205 -14.31 -16.23 -4.46
N GLN A 206 -13.30 -15.41 -4.16
CA GLN A 206 -12.87 -14.27 -4.98
C GLN A 206 -11.48 -14.48 -5.59
N PHE A 207 -11.14 -15.70 -6.01
CA PHE A 207 -9.80 -16.01 -6.52
C PHE A 207 -9.37 -15.12 -7.71
N PHE A 208 -10.28 -14.90 -8.67
CA PHE A 208 -9.99 -14.04 -9.82
C PHE A 208 -9.91 -12.56 -9.44
N GLY A 209 -10.71 -12.12 -8.46
CA GLY A 209 -10.60 -10.80 -7.84
C GLY A 209 -9.24 -10.63 -7.16
N PHE A 210 -8.79 -11.63 -6.41
CA PHE A 210 -7.48 -11.61 -5.77
C PHE A 210 -6.33 -11.49 -6.79
N LEU A 211 -6.32 -12.32 -7.84
CA LEU A 211 -5.26 -12.26 -8.86
C LEU A 211 -5.20 -10.89 -9.55
N THR A 212 -6.36 -10.33 -9.87
CA THR A 212 -6.43 -9.01 -10.51
C THR A 212 -6.03 -7.89 -9.55
N PHE A 213 -6.39 -8.00 -8.26
CA PHE A 213 -5.93 -7.08 -7.21
C PHE A 213 -4.41 -7.11 -7.05
N VAL A 214 -3.79 -8.30 -7.03
CA VAL A 214 -2.33 -8.44 -6.93
C VAL A 214 -1.63 -7.75 -8.11
N VAL A 215 -2.05 -8.05 -9.34
CA VAL A 215 -1.45 -7.43 -10.55
C VAL A 215 -1.67 -5.91 -10.55
N ALA A 216 -2.89 -5.46 -10.28
CA ALA A 216 -3.20 -4.03 -10.24
C ALA A 216 -2.46 -3.31 -9.12
N GLY A 217 -2.32 -3.95 -7.95
CA GLY A 217 -1.55 -3.42 -6.83
C GLY A 217 -0.07 -3.22 -7.16
N VAL A 218 0.54 -4.15 -7.91
CA VAL A 218 1.92 -3.98 -8.39
C VAL A 218 2.02 -2.84 -9.40
N ALA A 219 1.04 -2.70 -10.29
CA ALA A 219 1.02 -1.62 -11.28
C ALA A 219 0.81 -0.23 -10.67
N VAL A 220 -0.03 -0.10 -9.64
CA VAL A 220 -0.31 1.17 -8.94
C VAL A 220 0.86 1.61 -8.05
N THR A 221 1.65 0.66 -7.53
CA THR A 221 2.83 0.96 -6.69
C THR A 221 4.08 1.27 -7.49
N HIS A 222 4.01 1.29 -8.83
CA HIS A 222 5.14 1.53 -9.73
C HIS A 222 6.32 0.57 -9.52
N ARG A 223 6.04 -0.65 -9.01
CA ARG A 223 7.10 -1.64 -8.76
C ARG A 223 7.28 -2.60 -9.92
N HIS A 224 8.52 -3.08 -10.04
CA HIS A 224 8.89 -4.11 -11.00
C HIS A 224 7.94 -5.32 -10.86
N PRO A 225 7.35 -5.84 -11.97
CA PRO A 225 7.68 -5.62 -13.38
C PRO A 225 6.99 -4.43 -14.07
N PHE A 226 6.10 -3.70 -13.40
CA PHE A 226 5.33 -2.59 -13.99
C PHE A 226 5.94 -1.20 -13.69
N ASP A 227 7.27 -1.12 -13.57
CA ASP A 227 8.05 0.08 -13.26
C ASP A 227 8.48 0.88 -14.50
N GLN A 228 7.78 0.72 -15.63
CA GLN A 228 8.14 1.32 -16.92
C GLN A 228 8.26 2.85 -16.92
N PRO A 229 7.45 3.60 -16.14
CA PRO A 229 7.60 5.05 -16.10
C PRO A 229 8.90 5.51 -15.42
N GLU A 230 9.52 4.66 -14.60
CA GLU A 230 10.80 4.88 -13.92
C GLU A 230 11.97 4.17 -14.61
N ALA A 231 11.70 3.32 -15.60
CA ALA A 231 12.73 2.52 -16.24
C ALA A 231 13.75 3.42 -16.96
N GLU A 232 15.01 3.35 -16.52
CA GLU A 232 16.16 4.02 -17.14
C GLU A 232 16.24 3.75 -18.66
N GLN A 233 15.85 2.53 -19.05
CA GLN A 233 15.89 2.05 -20.43
C GLN A 233 14.91 2.78 -21.37
N GLU A 234 13.83 3.35 -20.83
CA GLU A 234 12.82 4.02 -21.65
C GLU A 234 12.85 5.54 -21.50
N LEU A 235 12.90 6.06 -20.26
CA LEU A 235 12.69 7.49 -20.00
C LEU A 235 13.62 8.07 -18.92
N ALA A 236 14.79 7.45 -18.70
CA ALA A 236 15.83 7.97 -17.81
C ALA A 236 15.31 8.35 -16.40
N GLU A 237 14.56 7.46 -15.75
CA GLU A 237 13.92 7.68 -14.44
C GLU A 237 12.68 8.61 -14.42
N GLY A 238 12.16 9.00 -15.58
CA GLY A 238 10.83 9.60 -15.72
C GLY A 238 10.67 10.91 -14.94
N TYR A 239 9.72 10.95 -14.00
CA TYR A 239 9.46 12.15 -13.19
C TYR A 239 10.46 12.36 -12.05
N HIS A 240 11.42 11.45 -11.84
CA HIS A 240 12.47 11.59 -10.82
C HIS A 240 13.70 12.38 -11.29
N VAL A 241 13.86 12.58 -12.61
CA VAL A 241 15.09 13.11 -13.25
C VAL A 241 15.70 14.33 -12.56
N GLU A 242 14.87 15.30 -12.18
CA GLU A 242 15.34 16.59 -11.67
C GLU A 242 15.36 16.65 -10.13
N TYR A 243 14.85 15.62 -9.43
CA TYR A 243 14.70 15.62 -7.98
C TYR A 243 15.99 15.22 -7.26
N SER A 244 16.39 16.02 -6.26
CA SER A 244 17.53 15.74 -5.37
C SER A 244 17.13 15.76 -3.90
N GLY A 245 18.02 15.26 -3.06
CA GLY A 245 17.93 15.33 -1.60
C GLY A 245 16.61 14.80 -1.05
N MET A 246 16.00 15.59 -0.16
CA MET A 246 14.79 15.20 0.56
C MET A 246 13.57 15.00 -0.35
N LYS A 247 13.44 15.78 -1.43
CA LYS A 247 12.29 15.65 -2.35
C LYS A 247 12.28 14.29 -3.06
N PHE A 248 13.46 13.85 -3.50
CA PHE A 248 13.66 12.50 -4.02
C PHE A 248 13.34 11.45 -2.95
N GLY A 249 13.86 11.63 -1.72
CA GLY A 249 13.58 10.73 -0.61
C GLY A 249 12.08 10.56 -0.30
N MET A 250 11.28 11.63 -0.42
CA MET A 250 9.83 11.58 -0.20
C MET A 250 9.10 10.71 -1.23
N PHE A 251 9.47 10.77 -2.52
CA PHE A 251 8.91 9.87 -3.54
C PHE A 251 9.26 8.41 -3.24
N PHE A 252 10.54 8.11 -3.02
CA PHE A 252 10.99 6.73 -2.76
C PHE A 252 10.35 6.12 -1.51
N ILE A 253 10.34 6.87 -0.40
CA ILE A 253 9.69 6.40 0.83
C ILE A 253 8.18 6.24 0.59
N GLY A 254 7.54 7.18 -0.12
CA GLY A 254 6.12 7.10 -0.48
C GLY A 254 5.78 5.82 -1.25
N GLU A 255 6.57 5.44 -2.25
CA GLU A 255 6.40 4.18 -2.98
C GLU A 255 6.54 2.95 -2.07
N TYR A 256 7.51 2.95 -1.14
CA TYR A 256 7.63 1.85 -0.18
C TYR A 256 6.46 1.82 0.81
N VAL A 257 5.94 2.98 1.24
CA VAL A 257 4.70 3.04 2.03
C VAL A 257 3.53 2.46 1.24
N ASN A 258 3.44 2.75 -0.06
CA ASN A 258 2.42 2.16 -0.94
C ASN A 258 2.57 0.63 -1.06
N VAL A 259 3.80 0.08 -1.12
CA VAL A 259 4.01 -1.38 -1.09
C VAL A 259 3.48 -1.99 0.20
N VAL A 260 3.75 -1.36 1.35
CA VAL A 260 3.22 -1.79 2.66
C VAL A 260 1.69 -1.69 2.69
N LEU A 261 1.14 -0.58 2.20
CA LEU A 261 -0.31 -0.31 2.11
C LEU A 261 -1.04 -1.36 1.27
N ILE A 262 -0.60 -1.61 0.04
CA ILE A 262 -1.22 -2.60 -0.85
C ILE A 262 -1.07 -4.01 -0.27
N SER A 263 0.06 -4.34 0.35
CA SER A 263 0.26 -5.62 1.04
C SER A 263 -0.68 -5.80 2.23
N ALA A 264 -0.90 -4.74 3.01
CA ALA A 264 -1.85 -4.72 4.11
C ALA A 264 -3.29 -4.85 3.61
N LEU A 265 -3.65 -4.16 2.52
CA LEU A 265 -4.98 -4.30 1.90
C LEU A 265 -5.24 -5.71 1.38
N MET A 266 -4.26 -6.35 0.71
CA MET A 266 -4.40 -7.76 0.31
C MET A 266 -4.66 -8.67 1.52
N THR A 267 -3.96 -8.39 2.63
CA THR A 267 -4.13 -9.13 3.88
C THR A 267 -5.53 -8.95 4.48
N CYS A 268 -6.04 -7.71 4.54
CA CYS A 268 -7.38 -7.41 5.05
C CYS A 268 -8.50 -7.91 4.15
N LEU A 269 -8.37 -7.75 2.83
CA LEU A 269 -9.44 -8.02 1.88
C LEU A 269 -9.58 -9.51 1.54
N PHE A 270 -8.49 -10.28 1.52
CA PHE A 270 -8.52 -11.67 1.03
C PHE A 270 -8.06 -12.72 2.04
N PHE A 271 -7.22 -12.36 3.02
CA PHE A 271 -6.56 -13.30 3.94
C PHE A 271 -6.97 -13.10 5.41
N GLY A 272 -8.14 -12.52 5.66
CA GLY A 272 -8.74 -12.42 6.99
C GLY A 272 -7.99 -11.50 7.96
N GLY A 273 -7.17 -10.56 7.49
CA GLY A 273 -6.54 -9.55 8.35
C GLY A 273 -5.78 -10.16 9.55
N TRP A 274 -6.21 -9.79 10.76
CA TRP A 274 -5.66 -10.28 12.04
C TRP A 274 -6.19 -11.64 12.50
N LEU A 275 -7.15 -12.25 11.80
CA LEU A 275 -7.69 -13.55 12.16
C LEU A 275 -6.63 -14.65 12.03
N ALA A 276 -6.62 -15.59 12.96
CA ALA A 276 -5.73 -16.73 12.90
C ALA A 276 -6.07 -17.63 11.70
N PRO A 277 -5.09 -18.22 11.00
CA PRO A 277 -5.35 -19.23 9.99
C PRO A 277 -6.08 -20.43 10.60
N PHE A 278 -7.18 -20.85 9.97
CA PHE A 278 -7.93 -22.06 10.34
C PHE A 278 -8.41 -22.12 11.79
N ASN A 279 -8.74 -20.96 12.41
CA ASN A 279 -9.13 -20.87 13.83
C ASN A 279 -8.10 -21.47 14.79
N LEU A 280 -6.82 -21.41 14.44
CA LEU A 280 -5.71 -21.74 15.35
C LEU A 280 -5.51 -20.62 16.37
N ASP A 281 -6.42 -20.53 17.35
CA ASP A 281 -6.28 -19.61 18.48
C ASP A 281 -5.22 -20.16 19.44
N ILE A 282 -3.96 -19.85 19.13
CA ILE A 282 -2.83 -20.07 20.03
C ILE A 282 -2.86 -18.93 21.06
N PRO A 283 -3.12 -19.20 22.37
CA PRO A 283 -3.41 -18.16 23.37
C PRO A 283 -2.30 -17.12 23.56
N PHE A 284 -1.07 -17.42 23.13
CA PHE A 284 0.09 -16.57 23.32
C PHE A 284 0.37 -15.62 22.15
N ILE A 285 -0.26 -15.81 20.98
CA ILE A 285 0.05 -15.03 19.78
C ILE A 285 -0.96 -13.86 19.64
N PRO A 286 -0.52 -12.59 19.72
CA PRO A 286 -1.42 -11.46 19.54
C PRO A 286 -2.00 -11.43 18.11
N PRO A 287 -3.25 -10.99 17.90
CA PRO A 287 -3.86 -10.88 16.56
C PRO A 287 -3.03 -10.03 15.58
N ALA A 288 -2.36 -8.99 16.09
CA ALA A 288 -1.46 -8.15 15.29
C ALA A 288 -0.30 -8.95 14.66
N PHE A 289 0.16 -10.04 15.28
CA PHE A 289 1.21 -10.89 14.72
C PHE A 289 0.76 -11.57 13.41
N TRP A 290 -0.47 -12.07 13.36
CA TRP A 290 -1.03 -12.69 12.15
C TRP A 290 -1.17 -11.67 11.01
N PHE A 291 -1.58 -10.45 11.33
CA PHE A 291 -1.61 -9.37 10.36
C PHE A 291 -0.20 -9.05 9.83
N MET A 292 0.79 -8.92 10.73
CA MET A 292 2.18 -8.62 10.35
C MET A 292 2.81 -9.71 9.48
N ILE A 293 2.63 -11.00 9.82
CA ILE A 293 3.26 -12.09 9.07
C ILE A 293 2.65 -12.26 7.67
N LYS A 294 1.32 -12.09 7.53
CA LYS A 294 0.64 -12.11 6.23
C LYS A 294 1.04 -10.91 5.38
N THR A 295 1.12 -9.71 5.99
CA THR A 295 1.60 -8.51 5.29
C THR A 295 3.05 -8.69 4.84
N LEU A 296 3.90 -9.28 5.68
CA LEU A 296 5.29 -9.59 5.33
C LEU A 296 5.40 -10.61 4.19
N PHE A 297 4.53 -11.63 4.17
CA PHE A 297 4.45 -12.57 3.06
C PHE A 297 4.18 -11.84 1.74
N PHE A 298 3.20 -10.94 1.69
CA PHE A 298 2.93 -10.14 0.49
C PHE A 298 4.06 -9.19 0.13
N MET A 299 4.67 -8.52 1.11
CA MET A 299 5.86 -7.71 0.90
C MET A 299 7.01 -8.55 0.29
N THR A 300 7.17 -9.80 0.72
CA THR A 300 8.15 -10.74 0.15
C THR A 300 7.79 -11.10 -1.29
N MET A 301 6.51 -11.28 -1.61
CA MET A 301 6.04 -11.53 -2.98
C MET A 301 6.35 -10.35 -3.92
N PHE A 302 6.24 -9.09 -3.46
CA PHE A 302 6.70 -7.93 -4.22
C PHE A 302 8.20 -8.00 -4.55
N VAL A 303 9.02 -8.35 -3.56
CA VAL A 303 10.48 -8.50 -3.76
C VAL A 303 10.78 -9.67 -4.70
N LEU A 304 10.05 -10.78 -4.58
CA LEU A 304 10.20 -11.94 -5.45
C LEU A 304 9.81 -11.63 -6.89
N ALA A 305 8.72 -10.89 -7.10
CA ALA A 305 8.30 -10.44 -8.42
C ALA A 305 9.38 -9.61 -9.10
N ARG A 306 10.08 -8.75 -8.35
CA ARG A 306 11.25 -8.01 -8.86
C ARG A 306 12.42 -8.91 -9.26
N GLY A 307 12.70 -9.96 -8.47
CA GLY A 307 13.82 -10.86 -8.74
C GLY A 307 13.57 -11.90 -9.84
N SER A 308 12.31 -12.22 -10.14
CA SER A 308 11.94 -13.36 -10.98
C SER A 308 11.29 -13.00 -12.31
N LEU A 309 10.55 -11.88 -12.38
CA LEU A 309 9.81 -11.51 -13.58
C LEU A 309 10.66 -10.63 -14.50
N MET A 310 10.28 -10.59 -15.78
CA MET A 310 10.85 -9.67 -16.76
C MET A 310 9.96 -8.43 -16.90
N ARG A 311 10.54 -7.29 -17.25
CA ARG A 311 9.77 -6.08 -17.57
C ARG A 311 9.02 -6.26 -18.90
N PRO A 312 7.67 -6.28 -18.91
CA PRO A 312 6.92 -6.15 -20.15
C PRO A 312 7.10 -4.74 -20.74
N ARG A 313 6.68 -4.56 -22.00
CA ARG A 313 6.59 -3.23 -22.64
C ARG A 313 5.30 -2.51 -22.23
N TYR A 314 5.29 -1.19 -22.26
CA TYR A 314 4.12 -0.39 -21.86
C TYR A 314 2.85 -0.70 -22.63
N ASP A 315 2.95 -0.89 -23.94
CA ASP A 315 1.81 -1.28 -24.75
C ASP A 315 1.22 -2.63 -24.29
N GLN A 316 2.05 -3.57 -23.84
CA GLN A 316 1.60 -4.88 -23.36
C GLN A 316 0.93 -4.79 -22.00
N VAL A 317 1.43 -3.93 -21.10
CA VAL A 317 0.85 -3.65 -19.79
C VAL A 317 -0.55 -3.05 -19.95
N MET A 318 -0.68 -2.02 -20.77
CA MET A 318 -1.98 -1.41 -21.05
C MET A 318 -2.94 -2.40 -21.72
N ASN A 319 -2.47 -3.19 -22.69
CA ASN A 319 -3.29 -4.23 -23.32
C ASN A 319 -3.72 -5.30 -22.31
N PHE A 320 -2.86 -5.73 -21.39
CA PHE A 320 -3.17 -6.74 -20.39
C PHE A 320 -4.27 -6.26 -19.44
N GLY A 321 -4.16 -5.03 -18.94
CA GLY A 321 -5.20 -4.42 -18.11
C GLY A 321 -6.58 -4.43 -18.78
N TRP A 322 -6.67 -3.84 -19.98
CA TRP A 322 -7.94 -3.67 -20.66
C TRP A 322 -8.52 -4.95 -21.28
N LYS A 323 -7.68 -5.85 -21.79
CA LYS A 323 -8.14 -7.08 -22.46
C LYS A 323 -8.27 -8.28 -21.53
N VAL A 324 -7.55 -8.30 -20.41
CA VAL A 324 -7.54 -9.44 -19.48
C VAL A 324 -8.13 -9.06 -18.12
N CYS A 325 -7.60 -8.04 -17.44
CA CYS A 325 -8.06 -7.70 -16.09
C CYS A 325 -9.54 -7.26 -16.07
N LEU A 326 -9.97 -6.42 -17.03
CA LEU A 326 -11.36 -5.94 -17.10
C LEU A 326 -12.37 -7.08 -17.31
N PRO A 327 -12.25 -7.96 -18.32
CA PRO A 327 -13.21 -9.05 -18.49
C PRO A 327 -13.22 -10.02 -17.30
N VAL A 328 -12.04 -10.35 -16.76
CA VAL A 328 -11.92 -11.30 -15.63
C VAL A 328 -12.59 -10.75 -14.37
N THR A 329 -12.36 -9.49 -14.03
CA THR A 329 -13.00 -8.86 -12.85
C THR A 329 -14.51 -8.75 -13.01
N LEU A 330 -15.01 -8.39 -14.20
CA LEU A 330 -16.45 -8.30 -14.46
C LEU A 330 -17.14 -9.66 -14.38
N ILE A 331 -16.54 -10.70 -14.98
CA ILE A 331 -17.09 -12.07 -14.89
C ILE A 331 -17.12 -12.52 -13.43
N ASN A 332 -16.03 -12.29 -12.68
CA ASN A 332 -15.97 -12.65 -11.27
C ASN A 332 -17.05 -11.95 -10.44
N LEU A 333 -17.27 -10.64 -10.67
CA LEU A 333 -18.32 -9.87 -10.01
C LEU A 333 -19.71 -10.40 -10.36
N LEU A 334 -20.00 -10.66 -11.64
CA LEU A 334 -21.29 -11.18 -12.09
C LEU A 334 -21.59 -12.56 -11.51
N VAL A 335 -20.60 -13.45 -11.49
CA VAL A 335 -20.73 -14.78 -10.88
C VAL A 335 -20.99 -14.65 -9.38
N THR A 336 -20.27 -13.77 -8.70
CA THR A 336 -20.47 -13.50 -7.27
C THR A 336 -21.89 -12.99 -6.99
N ALA A 337 -22.35 -12.01 -7.77
CA ALA A 337 -23.70 -11.46 -7.64
C ALA A 337 -24.78 -12.53 -7.88
N ALA A 338 -24.59 -13.40 -8.89
CA ALA A 338 -25.51 -14.51 -9.16
C ALA A 338 -25.54 -15.52 -8.00
N VAL A 339 -24.38 -15.87 -7.43
CA VAL A 339 -24.28 -16.76 -6.27
C VAL A 339 -25.00 -16.16 -5.06
N ILE A 340 -24.75 -14.89 -4.74
CA ILE A 340 -25.43 -14.19 -3.63
C ILE A 340 -26.95 -14.23 -3.82
N LEU A 341 -27.45 -13.94 -5.03
CA LEU A 341 -28.88 -13.93 -5.32
C LEU A 341 -29.53 -15.32 -5.17
N ILE A 342 -28.81 -16.40 -5.50
CA ILE A 342 -29.30 -17.78 -5.34
C ILE A 342 -29.35 -18.19 -3.86
N PHE A 343 -28.32 -17.87 -3.09
CA PHE A 343 -28.19 -18.32 -1.69
C PHE A 343 -28.81 -17.37 -0.66
N SER A 344 -29.10 -16.12 -1.03
CA SER A 344 -29.71 -15.11 -0.16
C SER A 344 -30.63 -14.20 -0.97
N PRO A 345 -31.84 -14.69 -1.36
CA PRO A 345 -32.79 -13.93 -2.18
C PRO A 345 -33.44 -12.74 -1.45
N THR A 346 -33.09 -12.47 -0.19
CA THR A 346 -33.72 -11.45 0.67
C THR A 346 -32.80 -10.27 1.00
N LEU A 347 -31.86 -9.94 0.11
CA LEU A 347 -31.23 -8.61 0.08
C LEU A 347 -32.12 -7.63 -0.70
#